data_AF-A0AAN7FMR9-F1
#
_entry.id   AF-A0AAN7FMR9-F1
#
_cell.length_a   1.000
_cell.length_b   1.000
_cell.length_c   1.000
_cell.angle_alpha   90.00
_cell.angle_beta   90.00
_cell.angle_gamma   90.00
#
_symmetry.space_group_name_H-M   'P 1'
#
loop_
_entity.id
_entity.type
_entity.pdbx_description
1 polymer ?
#
loop_
_entity_poly.entity_id
_entity_poly.type
_entity_poly.pdbx_seq_one_letter_code
_entity_poly.pdbx_strand_id
1 'polypeptide(L)'
;MARQFKALVESSFPPGGMARGKSPFRFENMWMKTDGFVDRVDSWWNRHSFSGTPSFLFAKKLKEDIIQWNRQEFGNVGRRKKELLGALEVLDAKEGVLGLTETERVERNEARSQVEQLLSLEEISWSQKSRMLCIKEGDNNTKFFHMMANSHRRSNHLSFLEVDGVIYEDGAKVAAQVVQYYKTLYQESEEWRPFVKGLEFDQIGESERGWLERRFEKDEILSVVRDMEGDKAPGPDGFSISFFHHC
;
A
#
# COMPACT_ATOMS: atom_id res chain seq x y z
N MET A 1 -19.30 -17.85 -21.86
CA MET A 1 -20.11 -16.62 -21.86
C MET A 1 -19.49 -15.61 -20.89
N ALA A 2 -18.54 -14.79 -21.36
CA ALA A 2 -17.88 -13.79 -20.52
C ALA A 2 -17.68 -12.52 -21.36
N ARG A 3 -18.78 -11.79 -21.58
CA ARG A 3 -18.77 -10.49 -22.26
C ARG A 3 -19.92 -9.65 -21.71
N GLN A 4 -19.76 -9.02 -20.55
CA GLN A 4 -20.74 -8.01 -20.10
C GLN A 4 -20.18 -6.95 -19.14
N PHE A 5 -18.88 -6.64 -19.20
CA PHE A 5 -18.35 -5.40 -18.62
C PHE A 5 -17.54 -4.67 -19.68
N LYS A 6 -18.14 -3.67 -20.31
CA LYS A 6 -17.41 -2.69 -21.10
C LYS A 6 -17.18 -1.47 -20.21
N ALA A 7 -16.12 -1.50 -19.42
CA ALA A 7 -15.63 -0.29 -18.77
C ALA A 7 -15.01 0.60 -19.86
N LEU A 8 -15.75 1.60 -20.34
CA LEU A 8 -15.23 2.61 -21.25
C LEU A 8 -14.46 3.64 -20.40
N VAL A 9 -13.13 3.51 -20.39
CA VAL A 9 -12.23 4.51 -19.82
C VAL A 9 -12.07 5.63 -20.86
N GLU A 10 -12.93 6.64 -20.82
CA GLU A 10 -12.72 7.85 -21.62
C GLU A 10 -11.62 8.73 -21.00
N SER A 11 -10.61 9.05 -21.80
CA SER A 11 -9.34 9.67 -21.41
C SER A 11 -9.35 11.20 -21.39
N SER A 12 -10.49 11.85 -21.20
CA SER A 12 -10.60 13.31 -21.32
C SER A 12 -11.34 13.94 -20.14
N PHE A 13 -10.60 14.29 -19.07
CA PHE A 13 -11.05 15.28 -18.10
C PHE A 13 -9.87 16.16 -17.59
N PRO A 14 -10.14 17.44 -17.22
CA PRO A 14 -9.14 18.46 -16.91
C PRO A 14 -8.45 18.24 -15.55
N PRO A 15 -7.36 18.97 -15.26
CA PRO A 15 -6.54 18.81 -14.04
C PRO A 15 -7.29 19.36 -12.82
N GLY A 16 -8.25 18.61 -12.29
CA GLY A 16 -9.03 18.94 -11.10
C GLY A 16 -9.15 17.72 -10.20
N GLY A 17 -8.84 17.89 -8.91
CA GLY A 17 -8.79 16.81 -7.94
C GLY A 17 -10.09 16.01 -7.83
N MET A 18 -10.01 14.70 -8.10
CA MET A 18 -11.11 13.75 -7.94
C MET A 18 -11.63 13.78 -6.50
N ALA A 19 -12.95 13.94 -6.31
CA ALA A 19 -13.59 13.87 -5.01
C ALA A 19 -13.26 12.52 -4.33
N ARG A 20 -12.66 12.58 -3.14
CA ARG A 20 -12.17 11.40 -2.42
C ARG A 20 -13.11 11.07 -1.27
N GLY A 21 -13.62 9.84 -1.23
CA GLY A 21 -14.08 9.23 0.01
C GLY A 21 -12.93 9.08 1.02
N LYS A 22 -13.22 8.54 2.21
CA LYS A 22 -12.17 8.25 3.21
C LYS A 22 -11.09 7.36 2.58
N SER A 23 -9.85 7.85 2.52
CA SER A 23 -8.73 7.03 2.03
C SER A 23 -8.51 5.88 3.00
N PRO A 24 -8.42 4.62 2.51
CA PRO A 24 -8.01 3.52 3.36
C PRO A 24 -6.56 3.75 3.81
N PHE A 25 -6.25 3.25 5.01
CA PHE A 25 -4.87 3.18 5.50
C PHE A 25 -4.07 2.25 4.60
N ARG A 26 -2.84 2.65 4.29
CA ARG A 26 -1.87 1.85 3.56
C ARG A 26 -0.51 2.07 4.22
N PHE A 27 0.14 0.98 4.57
CA PHE A 27 1.46 0.99 5.16
C PHE A 27 2.49 1.46 4.13
N GLU A 28 3.32 2.45 4.49
CA GLU A 28 4.41 2.91 3.63
C GLU A 28 5.73 2.26 4.07
N ASN A 29 6.42 1.59 3.16
CA ASN A 29 7.65 0.85 3.47
C ASN A 29 8.78 1.75 4.00
N MET A 30 8.73 3.06 3.69
CA MET A 30 9.69 4.05 4.19
C MET A 30 9.72 4.13 5.72
N TRP A 31 8.60 3.83 6.41
CA TRP A 31 8.52 3.88 7.87
C TRP A 31 9.46 2.89 8.54
N MET A 32 9.70 1.74 7.91
CA MET A 32 10.63 0.72 8.42
C MET A 32 12.09 1.15 8.34
N LYS A 33 12.42 2.17 7.55
CA LYS A 33 13.78 2.74 7.49
C LYS A 33 14.09 3.70 8.63
N THR A 34 13.11 3.97 9.50
CA THR A 34 13.30 4.87 10.65
C THR A 34 13.88 4.10 11.82
N ASP A 35 14.91 4.67 12.44
CA ASP A 35 15.57 4.05 13.58
C ASP A 35 14.59 3.81 14.74
N GLY A 36 14.63 2.59 15.29
CA GLY A 36 13.75 2.16 16.38
C GLY A 36 12.29 1.90 15.97
N PHE A 37 11.98 1.77 14.67
CA PHE A 37 10.61 1.46 14.24
C PHE A 37 10.08 0.15 14.83
N VAL A 38 10.88 -0.93 14.80
CA VAL A 38 10.49 -2.25 15.32
C VAL A 38 10.23 -2.20 16.84
N ASP A 39 11.08 -1.50 17.58
CA ASP A 39 10.91 -1.32 19.03
C ASP A 39 9.62 -0.57 19.37
N ARG A 40 9.25 0.43 18.53
CA ARG A 40 7.98 1.15 18.66
C ARG A 40 6.79 0.23 18.37
N VAL A 41 6.87 -0.62 17.34
CA VAL A 41 5.82 -1.59 17.02
C VAL A 41 5.59 -2.55 18.18
N ASP A 42 6.66 -3.07 18.80
CA ASP A 42 6.55 -3.93 19.98
C ASP A 42 5.89 -3.19 21.16
N SER A 43 6.29 -1.93 21.40
CA SER A 43 5.66 -1.10 22.44
C SER A 43 4.16 -0.90 22.18
N TRP A 44 3.76 -0.57 20.96
CA TRP A 44 2.35 -0.37 20.59
C TRP A 44 1.54 -1.67 20.69
N TRP A 45 2.13 -2.78 20.27
CA TRP A 45 1.50 -4.10 20.33
C TRP A 45 1.08 -4.49 21.75
N ASN A 46 1.94 -4.15 22.72
CA ASN A 46 1.76 -4.47 24.14
C ASN A 46 0.96 -3.40 24.92
N ARG A 47 0.70 -2.23 24.33
CA ARG A 47 0.02 -1.10 24.99
C ARG A 47 -1.47 -1.33 25.22
N HIS A 48 -2.13 -2.00 24.28
CA HIS A 48 -3.58 -2.16 24.28
C HIS A 48 -3.98 -3.64 24.27
N SER A 49 -5.02 -3.99 25.03
CA SER A 49 -5.67 -5.30 24.96
C SER A 49 -7.05 -5.14 24.36
N PHE A 50 -7.29 -5.79 23.22
CA PHE A 50 -8.59 -5.84 22.57
C PHE A 50 -9.03 -7.30 22.46
N SER A 51 -10.33 -7.53 22.31
CA SER A 51 -10.92 -8.84 22.00
C SER A 51 -11.52 -8.83 20.59
N GLY A 52 -11.42 -9.96 19.88
CA GLY A 52 -11.91 -10.10 18.51
C GLY A 52 -11.11 -11.13 17.70
N THR A 53 -11.34 -11.16 16.38
CA THR A 53 -10.56 -12.00 15.47
C THR A 53 -9.11 -11.53 15.36
N PRO A 54 -8.14 -12.42 15.13
CA PRO A 54 -6.73 -12.04 15.02
C PRO A 54 -6.46 -10.88 14.04
N SER A 55 -7.09 -10.91 12.86
CA SER A 55 -6.94 -9.84 11.85
C SER A 55 -7.51 -8.49 12.32
N PHE A 56 -8.63 -8.51 13.08
CA PHE A 56 -9.19 -7.30 13.66
C PHE A 56 -8.29 -6.74 14.76
N LEU A 57 -7.77 -7.60 15.64
CA LEU A 57 -6.84 -7.21 16.70
C LEU A 57 -5.58 -6.58 16.13
N PHE A 58 -5.00 -7.20 15.11
CA PHE A 58 -3.80 -6.72 14.43
C PHE A 58 -4.01 -5.31 13.85
N ALA A 59 -5.04 -5.14 13.02
CA ALA A 59 -5.35 -3.85 12.42
C ALA A 59 -5.69 -2.81 13.48
N LYS A 60 -6.43 -3.17 14.54
CA LYS A 60 -6.85 -2.21 15.57
C LYS A 60 -5.71 -1.76 16.48
N LYS A 61 -4.82 -2.68 16.86
CA LYS A 61 -3.68 -2.37 17.75
C LYS A 61 -2.67 -1.43 17.10
N LEU A 62 -2.32 -1.66 15.84
CA LEU A 62 -1.18 -0.98 15.24
C LEU A 62 -1.58 0.23 14.39
N LYS A 63 -2.74 0.19 13.73
CA LYS A 63 -3.11 1.22 12.75
C LYS A 63 -3.24 2.62 13.36
N GLU A 64 -3.86 2.75 14.53
CA GLU A 64 -4.08 4.05 15.15
C GLU A 64 -2.76 4.67 15.63
N ASP A 65 -1.92 3.89 16.31
CA ASP A 65 -0.59 4.32 16.76
C ASP A 65 0.32 4.68 15.58
N ILE A 66 0.37 3.88 14.51
CA ILE A 66 1.17 4.19 13.31
C ILE A 66 0.67 5.48 12.64
N ILE A 67 -0.65 5.68 12.52
CA ILE A 67 -1.20 6.91 11.94
C ILE A 67 -0.83 8.13 12.78
N GLN A 68 -0.92 8.01 14.11
CA GLN A 68 -0.58 9.09 15.03
C GLN A 68 0.93 9.40 14.98
N TRP A 69 1.77 8.37 15.05
CA TRP A 69 3.21 8.48 14.96
C TRP A 69 3.65 9.10 13.63
N ASN A 70 3.07 8.66 12.50
CA ASN A 70 3.39 9.23 11.19
C ASN A 70 3.06 10.74 11.12
N ARG A 71 1.98 11.18 11.76
CA ARG A 71 1.65 12.61 11.87
C ARG A 71 2.64 13.39 12.73
N GLN A 72 3.23 12.77 13.73
CA GLN A 72 4.16 13.42 14.68
C GLN A 72 5.58 13.48 14.14
N GLU A 73 6.12 12.37 13.62
CA GLU A 73 7.51 12.31 13.14
C GLU A 73 7.67 12.90 11.74
N PHE A 74 6.84 12.45 10.78
CA PHE A 74 6.97 12.87 9.38
C PHE A 74 6.12 14.10 9.07
N GLY A 75 4.95 14.22 9.72
CA GLY A 75 4.04 15.33 9.55
C GLY A 75 3.78 15.63 8.06
N ASN A 76 3.99 16.89 7.67
CA ASN A 76 4.00 17.26 6.25
C ASN A 76 5.45 17.23 5.73
N VAL A 77 5.90 16.05 5.31
CA VAL A 77 7.23 15.79 4.70
C VAL A 77 7.58 16.85 3.65
N GLY A 78 6.61 17.22 2.81
CA GLY A 78 6.80 18.24 1.77
C GLY A 78 7.06 19.65 2.33
N ARG A 79 6.44 20.00 3.47
CA ARG A 79 6.71 21.26 4.16
C ARG A 79 8.13 21.28 4.74
N ARG A 80 8.53 20.21 5.45
CA ARG A 80 9.88 20.11 6.04
C ARG A 80 10.97 20.16 4.98
N LYS A 81 10.77 19.45 3.87
CA LYS A 81 11.65 19.52 2.69
C LYS A 81 11.75 20.94 2.12
N LYS A 82 10.63 21.64 1.98
CA LYS A 82 10.62 23.04 1.49
C LYS A 82 11.34 24.00 2.44
N GLU A 83 11.17 23.83 3.74
CA GLU A 83 11.85 24.64 4.76
C GLU A 83 13.37 24.42 4.72
N LEU A 84 13.82 23.16 4.63
CA LEU A 84 15.25 22.83 4.50
C LEU A 84 15.87 23.35 3.19
N LEU A 85 15.16 23.20 2.06
CA LEU A 85 15.62 23.76 0.78
C LEU A 85 15.71 25.30 0.83
N GLY A 86 14.75 25.98 1.45
CA GLY A 86 14.81 27.42 1.65
C GLY A 86 15.98 27.86 2.54
N ALA A 87 16.27 27.10 3.60
CA ALA A 87 17.44 27.36 4.45
C ALA A 87 18.76 27.19 3.67
N LEU A 88 18.86 26.17 2.81
CA LEU A 88 20.00 25.96 1.93
C LEU A 88 20.16 27.10 0.91
N GLU A 89 19.08 27.57 0.30
CA GLU A 89 19.12 28.72 -0.62
C GLU A 89 19.66 29.99 0.05
N VAL A 90 19.30 30.25 1.31
CA VAL A 90 19.81 31.39 2.09
C VAL A 90 21.32 31.25 2.35
N LEU A 91 21.77 30.05 2.74
CA LEU A 91 23.19 29.78 2.99
C LEU A 91 24.02 29.84 1.70
N ASP A 92 23.53 29.28 0.60
CA ASP A 92 24.21 29.32 -0.70
C ASP A 92 24.29 30.77 -1.22
N ALA A 93 23.25 31.59 -1.02
CA ALA A 93 23.27 33.01 -1.36
C ALA A 93 24.29 33.79 -0.51
N LYS A 94 24.41 33.47 0.79
CA LYS A 94 25.40 34.09 1.68
C LYS A 94 26.83 33.73 1.28
N GLU A 95 27.08 32.47 0.92
CA GLU A 95 28.39 31.99 0.47
C GLU A 95 28.89 32.79 -0.73
N GLY A 96 28.01 33.09 -1.69
CA GLY A 96 28.34 33.87 -2.89
C GLY A 96 28.72 35.34 -2.65
N VAL A 97 28.40 35.91 -1.48
CA VAL A 97 28.65 37.32 -1.17
C VAL A 97 29.75 37.51 -0.12
N LEU A 98 29.65 36.78 1.00
CA LEU A 98 30.49 37.01 2.19
C LEU A 98 31.28 35.76 2.63
N GLY A 99 31.04 34.61 1.98
CA GLY A 99 31.51 33.32 2.47
C GLY A 99 30.70 32.83 3.69
N LEU A 100 30.95 31.57 4.09
CA LEU A 100 30.30 30.94 5.22
C LEU A 100 31.26 30.81 6.42
N THR A 101 30.72 31.01 7.62
CA THR A 101 31.43 30.65 8.86
C THR A 101 31.47 29.13 9.04
N GLU A 102 32.38 28.62 9.87
CA GLU A 102 32.47 27.16 10.09
C GLU A 102 31.18 26.57 10.67
N THR A 103 30.48 27.30 11.55
CA THR A 103 29.17 26.89 12.08
C THR A 103 28.12 26.79 10.97
N GLU A 104 28.08 27.75 10.05
CA GLU A 104 27.13 27.74 8.94
C GLU A 104 27.44 26.66 7.91
N ARG A 105 28.71 26.26 7.77
CA ARG A 105 29.11 25.12 6.94
C ARG A 105 28.61 23.80 7.55
N VAL A 106 28.68 23.67 8.88
CA VAL A 106 28.10 22.52 9.59
C VAL A 106 26.59 22.49 9.41
N GLU A 107 25.89 23.61 9.66
CA GLU A 107 24.43 23.72 9.46
C GLU A 107 24.01 23.38 8.02
N ARG A 108 24.76 23.86 7.02
CA ARG A 108 24.53 23.51 5.62
C ARG A 108 24.66 22.02 5.37
N ASN A 109 25.72 21.39 5.89
CA ASN A 109 25.95 19.96 5.71
C ASN A 109 24.86 19.12 6.38
N GLU A 110 24.42 19.50 7.57
CA GLU A 110 23.29 18.87 8.25
C GLU A 110 21.98 19.02 7.48
N ALA A 111 21.68 20.22 6.99
CA ALA A 111 20.48 20.47 6.18
C ALA A 111 20.51 19.67 4.87
N ARG A 112 21.66 19.56 4.19
CA ARG A 112 21.84 18.71 3.00
C ARG A 112 21.59 17.24 3.32
N SER A 113 22.21 16.73 4.38
CA SER A 113 22.01 15.35 4.82
C SER A 113 20.55 15.04 5.13
N GLN A 114 19.85 15.95 5.81
CA GLN A 114 18.41 15.80 6.08
C GLN A 114 17.57 15.81 4.79
N VAL A 115 17.90 16.66 3.81
CA VAL A 115 17.21 16.66 2.50
C VAL A 115 17.43 15.35 1.75
N GLU A 116 18.66 14.83 1.73
CA GLU A 116 18.98 13.54 1.11
C GLU A 116 18.20 12.39 1.76
N GLN A 117 18.12 12.36 3.10
CA GLN A 117 17.30 11.39 3.82
C GLN A 117 15.82 11.48 3.43
N LEU A 118 15.25 12.70 3.39
CA LEU A 118 13.86 12.90 2.98
C LEU A 118 13.60 12.46 1.54
N LEU A 119 14.54 12.72 0.63
CA LEU A 119 14.45 12.29 -0.77
C LEU A 119 14.47 10.76 -0.90
N SER A 120 15.34 10.09 -0.15
CA SER A 120 15.39 8.62 -0.12
C SER A 120 14.07 8.00 0.40
N LEU A 121 13.47 8.59 1.45
CA LEU A 121 12.17 8.15 1.95
C LEU A 121 11.04 8.40 0.93
N GLU A 122 11.04 9.57 0.27
CA GLU A 122 10.09 9.87 -0.81
C GLU A 122 10.22 8.89 -1.98
N GLU A 123 11.45 8.53 -2.37
CA GLU A 123 11.71 7.55 -3.43
C GLU A 123 11.10 6.19 -3.10
N ILE A 124 11.30 5.68 -1.88
CA ILE A 124 10.70 4.41 -1.41
C ILE A 124 9.17 4.49 -1.48
N SER A 125 8.58 5.60 -1.01
CA SER A 125 7.13 5.81 -1.05
C SER A 125 6.58 5.84 -2.48
N TRP A 126 7.26 6.53 -3.40
CA TRP A 126 6.87 6.62 -4.81
C TRP A 126 7.06 5.31 -5.57
N SER A 127 8.15 4.59 -5.30
CA SER A 127 8.38 3.26 -5.84
C SER A 127 7.23 2.31 -5.45
N GLN A 128 6.91 2.24 -4.16
CA GLN A 128 5.79 1.44 -3.65
C GLN A 128 4.44 1.84 -4.26
N LYS A 129 4.16 3.15 -4.38
CA LYS A 129 2.92 3.67 -4.99
C LYS A 129 2.82 3.38 -6.48
N SER A 130 3.94 3.37 -7.20
CA SER A 130 3.99 3.12 -8.64
C SER A 130 3.84 1.63 -8.99
N ARG A 131 4.19 0.72 -8.06
CA ARG A 131 4.25 -0.74 -8.25
C ARG A 131 5.22 -1.20 -9.35
N MET A 132 6.25 -0.40 -9.63
CA MET A 132 7.27 -0.74 -10.62
C MET A 132 8.35 -1.62 -9.99
N LEU A 133 8.56 -2.82 -10.55
CA LEU A 133 9.66 -3.72 -10.19
C LEU A 133 11.00 -3.33 -10.88
N CYS A 134 10.95 -2.45 -11.88
CA CYS A 134 12.06 -2.20 -12.80
C CYS A 134 12.53 -0.75 -12.74
N ILE A 135 13.18 -0.38 -11.63
CA ILE A 135 14.22 0.65 -11.60
C ILE A 135 15.29 0.11 -10.65
N LYS A 136 16.53 -0.06 -11.14
CA LYS A 136 17.66 -0.38 -10.26
C LYS A 136 17.84 0.82 -9.33
N GLU A 137 17.89 0.57 -8.02
CA GLU A 137 18.20 1.58 -7.00
C GLU A 137 19.33 2.49 -7.50
N GLY A 138 19.05 3.80 -7.67
CA GLY A 138 20.04 4.77 -8.15
C GLY A 138 19.59 5.75 -9.23
N ASP A 139 18.39 5.60 -9.82
CA ASP A 139 17.83 6.59 -10.75
C ASP A 139 16.80 7.48 -10.02
N ASN A 140 17.19 8.71 -9.67
CA ASN A 140 16.40 9.69 -8.88
C ASN A 140 15.15 10.24 -9.59
N ASN A 141 14.54 9.47 -10.51
CA ASN A 141 13.46 9.94 -11.36
C ASN A 141 12.07 9.77 -10.72
N THR A 142 11.79 10.58 -9.70
CA THR A 142 10.45 10.68 -9.09
C THR A 142 9.37 11.04 -10.12
N LYS A 143 9.69 11.83 -11.16
CA LYS A 143 8.76 12.24 -12.22
C LYS A 143 8.20 11.04 -12.99
N PHE A 144 9.00 10.00 -13.23
CA PHE A 144 8.55 8.76 -13.84
C PHE A 144 7.54 8.03 -12.93
N PHE A 145 7.86 7.86 -11.65
CA PHE A 145 6.94 7.25 -10.68
C PHE A 145 5.62 8.02 -10.56
N HIS A 146 5.69 9.35 -10.52
CA HIS A 146 4.50 10.21 -10.55
C HIS A 146 3.66 9.98 -11.81
N MET A 147 4.29 9.90 -12.99
CA MET A 147 3.59 9.67 -14.25
C MET A 147 2.89 8.31 -14.26
N MET A 148 3.57 7.25 -13.81
CA MET A 148 3.02 5.90 -13.76
C MET A 148 1.92 5.76 -12.71
N ALA A 149 2.12 6.28 -11.50
CA ALA A 149 1.10 6.28 -10.45
C ALA A 149 -0.16 7.04 -10.92
N ASN A 150 0.01 8.17 -11.62
CA ASN A 150 -1.10 8.90 -12.22
C ASN A 150 -1.75 8.13 -13.37
N SER A 151 -0.98 7.43 -14.19
CA SER A 151 -1.50 6.56 -15.27
C SER A 151 -2.38 5.44 -14.69
N HIS A 152 -1.87 4.69 -13.72
CA HIS A 152 -2.63 3.68 -12.99
C HIS A 152 -3.86 4.28 -12.31
N ARG A 153 -3.74 5.47 -11.71
CA ARG A 153 -4.87 6.15 -11.08
C ARG A 153 -5.97 6.51 -12.09
N ARG A 154 -5.60 6.97 -13.29
CA ARG A 154 -6.56 7.25 -14.38
C ARG A 154 -7.19 5.96 -14.90
N SER A 155 -6.40 4.92 -15.13
CA SER A 155 -6.90 3.62 -15.62
C SER A 155 -7.82 2.92 -14.62
N ASN A 156 -7.57 3.08 -13.32
CA ASN A 156 -8.38 2.51 -12.24
C ASN A 156 -9.55 3.43 -11.83
N HIS A 157 -9.68 4.61 -12.45
CA HIS A 157 -10.80 5.49 -12.17
C HIS A 157 -12.03 4.98 -12.90
N LEU A 158 -12.99 4.46 -12.14
CA LEU A 158 -14.29 4.06 -12.66
C LEU A 158 -15.24 5.27 -12.59
N SER A 159 -15.32 6.02 -13.68
CA SER A 159 -16.16 7.23 -13.79
C SER A 159 -17.65 6.87 -13.92
N PHE A 160 -17.95 5.82 -14.67
CA PHE A 160 -19.30 5.31 -14.87
C PHE A 160 -19.26 3.80 -15.13
N LEU A 161 -20.42 3.15 -14.99
CA LEU A 161 -20.60 1.73 -15.24
C LEU A 161 -21.81 1.53 -16.16
N GLU A 162 -21.65 0.74 -17.21
CA GLU A 162 -22.77 0.31 -18.05
C GLU A 162 -23.15 -1.13 -17.70
N VAL A 163 -24.41 -1.34 -17.31
CA VAL A 163 -24.98 -2.68 -17.05
C VAL A 163 -26.28 -2.80 -17.84
N ASP A 164 -26.37 -3.80 -18.72
CA ASP A 164 -27.52 -4.06 -19.58
C ASP A 164 -28.04 -2.82 -20.35
N GLY A 165 -27.13 -1.98 -20.83
CA GLY A 165 -27.44 -0.76 -21.58
C GLY A 165 -27.83 0.46 -20.72
N VAL A 166 -27.82 0.33 -19.39
CA VAL A 166 -28.05 1.44 -18.45
C VAL A 166 -26.71 1.96 -17.94
N ILE A 167 -26.48 3.27 -18.10
CA ILE A 167 -25.26 3.95 -17.61
C ILE A 167 -25.51 4.48 -16.20
N TYR A 168 -24.61 4.15 -15.29
CA TYR A 168 -24.57 4.61 -13.90
C TYR A 168 -23.35 5.51 -13.71
N GLU A 169 -23.57 6.79 -13.39
CA GLU A 169 -22.50 7.77 -13.12
C GLU A 169 -22.38 8.12 -11.63
N ASP A 170 -23.43 7.87 -10.85
CA ASP A 170 -23.42 8.10 -9.41
C ASP A 170 -22.55 7.06 -8.70
N GLY A 171 -21.55 7.52 -7.94
CA GLY A 171 -20.59 6.63 -7.27
C GLY A 171 -21.22 5.61 -6.31
N ALA A 172 -22.34 5.96 -5.65
CA ALA A 172 -23.02 5.03 -4.75
C ALA A 172 -23.76 3.94 -5.54
N LYS A 173 -24.43 4.32 -6.65
CA LYS A 173 -25.07 3.38 -7.57
C LYS A 173 -24.07 2.48 -8.27
N VAL A 174 -22.95 3.02 -8.75
CA VAL A 174 -21.85 2.24 -9.34
C VAL A 174 -21.35 1.20 -8.35
N ALA A 175 -21.07 1.60 -7.10
CA ALA A 175 -20.62 0.66 -6.06
C ALA A 175 -21.66 -0.44 -5.79
N ALA A 176 -22.94 -0.08 -5.69
CA ALA A 176 -24.03 -1.04 -5.49
C ALA A 176 -24.12 -2.05 -6.65
N GLN A 177 -24.00 -1.59 -7.90
CA GLN A 177 -24.04 -2.47 -9.08
C GLN A 177 -22.84 -3.41 -9.14
N VAL A 178 -21.63 -2.93 -8.82
CA VAL A 178 -20.45 -3.79 -8.74
C VAL A 178 -20.64 -4.89 -7.68
N VAL A 179 -21.15 -4.54 -6.49
CA VAL A 179 -21.44 -5.52 -5.44
C VAL A 179 -22.48 -6.53 -5.90
N GLN A 180 -23.56 -6.08 -6.53
CA GLN A 180 -24.62 -6.96 -7.01
C GLN A 180 -24.12 -7.92 -8.09
N TYR A 181 -23.29 -7.43 -9.01
CA TYR A 181 -22.68 -8.26 -10.03
C TYR A 181 -21.85 -9.39 -9.42
N TYR A 182 -20.91 -9.07 -8.52
CA TYR A 182 -20.08 -10.10 -7.90
C TYR A 182 -20.88 -11.06 -7.02
N LYS A 183 -21.92 -10.57 -6.32
CA LYS A 183 -22.85 -11.45 -5.60
C LYS A 183 -23.51 -12.46 -6.53
N THR A 184 -23.96 -12.02 -7.69
CA THR A 184 -24.59 -12.88 -8.70
C THR A 184 -23.58 -13.84 -9.32
N LEU A 185 -22.36 -13.36 -9.61
CA LEU A 185 -21.28 -14.16 -10.20
C LEU A 185 -20.84 -15.32 -9.29
N TYR A 186 -20.81 -15.08 -7.97
CA TYR A 186 -20.46 -16.09 -6.97
C TYR A 186 -21.67 -16.85 -6.42
N GLN A 187 -22.87 -16.59 -6.94
CA GLN A 187 -24.04 -17.42 -6.67
C GLN A 187 -24.09 -18.57 -7.67
N GLU A 188 -24.34 -19.77 -7.16
CA GLU A 188 -24.63 -20.90 -8.02
C GLU A 188 -26.05 -20.77 -8.55
N SER A 189 -26.20 -20.72 -9.88
CA SER A 189 -27.49 -20.65 -10.57
C SER A 189 -28.10 -22.03 -10.85
N GLU A 190 -27.29 -23.08 -10.83
CA GLU A 190 -27.71 -24.45 -11.11
C GLU A 190 -28.24 -25.10 -9.82
N GLU A 191 -29.54 -25.37 -9.77
CA GLU A 191 -30.16 -26.12 -8.67
C GLU A 191 -29.72 -27.59 -8.67
N TRP A 192 -29.35 -28.11 -9.84
CA TRP A 192 -28.96 -29.51 -10.01
C TRP A 192 -27.45 -29.65 -10.09
N ARG A 193 -26.88 -30.31 -9.10
CA ARG A 193 -25.50 -30.81 -9.12
C ARG A 193 -25.54 -32.33 -9.36
N PRO A 194 -24.81 -32.86 -10.35
CA PRO A 194 -24.70 -34.31 -10.50
C PRO A 194 -24.14 -34.91 -9.21
N PHE A 195 -24.87 -35.86 -8.65
CA PHE A 195 -24.49 -36.51 -7.42
C PHE A 195 -23.39 -37.53 -7.72
N VAL A 196 -22.15 -37.17 -7.42
CA VAL A 196 -20.94 -37.98 -7.65
C VAL A 196 -20.79 -39.15 -6.68
N LYS A 197 -21.88 -39.66 -6.10
CA LYS A 197 -21.83 -40.92 -5.33
C LYS A 197 -21.71 -42.11 -6.29
N GLY A 198 -20.76 -43.00 -6.00
CA GLY A 198 -20.57 -44.23 -6.75
C GLY A 198 -19.60 -44.13 -7.94
N LEU A 199 -18.99 -42.96 -8.14
CA LEU A 199 -17.79 -42.86 -8.98
C LEU A 199 -16.58 -43.22 -8.11
N GLU A 200 -15.73 -44.12 -8.60
CA GLU A 200 -14.42 -44.36 -8.02
C GLU A 200 -13.52 -43.19 -8.40
N PHE A 201 -13.19 -42.37 -7.40
CA PHE A 201 -12.14 -41.37 -7.51
C PHE A 201 -10.88 -41.93 -6.89
N ASP A 202 -9.73 -41.60 -7.48
CA ASP A 202 -8.45 -41.82 -6.82
C ASP A 202 -8.47 -41.09 -5.47
N GLN A 203 -8.28 -41.86 -4.40
CA GLN A 203 -8.21 -41.32 -3.06
C GLN A 203 -6.75 -41.25 -2.64
N ILE A 204 -6.37 -40.11 -2.06
CA ILE A 204 -5.11 -40.00 -1.34
C ILE A 204 -5.08 -41.03 -0.20
N GLY A 205 -3.91 -41.60 0.05
CA GLY A 205 -3.73 -42.57 1.13
C GLY A 205 -3.99 -41.96 2.50
N GLU A 206 -4.21 -42.79 3.52
CA GLU A 206 -4.45 -42.30 4.89
C GLU A 206 -3.29 -41.44 5.42
N SER A 207 -2.05 -41.79 5.06
CA SER A 207 -0.85 -41.03 5.41
C SER A 207 -0.82 -39.63 4.77
N GLU A 208 -1.15 -39.53 3.50
CA GLU A 208 -1.21 -38.26 2.75
C GLU A 208 -2.36 -37.38 3.26
N ARG A 209 -3.53 -37.98 3.54
CA ARG A 209 -4.65 -37.28 4.17
C ARG A 209 -4.24 -36.74 5.53
N GLY A 210 -3.63 -37.58 6.37
CA GLY A 210 -3.13 -37.17 7.67
C GLY A 210 -2.12 -36.03 7.58
N TRP A 211 -1.29 -36.02 6.53
CA TRP A 211 -0.33 -34.95 6.26
C TRP A 211 -1.01 -33.64 5.81
N LEU A 212 -2.04 -33.69 4.97
CA LEU A 212 -2.76 -32.50 4.48
C LEU A 212 -3.70 -31.88 5.53
N GLU A 213 -4.26 -32.71 6.41
CA GLU A 213 -5.17 -32.29 7.48
C GLU A 213 -4.44 -31.87 8.76
N ARG A 214 -3.12 -32.05 8.82
CA ARG A 214 -2.32 -31.65 9.98
C ARG A 214 -2.39 -30.13 10.19
N ARG A 215 -2.17 -29.71 11.44
CA ARG A 215 -2.05 -28.29 11.75
C ARG A 215 -0.75 -27.74 11.16
N PHE A 216 -0.81 -26.53 10.61
CA PHE A 216 0.38 -25.81 10.16
C PHE A 216 1.37 -25.62 11.30
N GLU A 217 2.63 -25.90 11.00
CA GLU A 217 3.72 -25.68 11.94
C GLU A 217 4.19 -24.22 11.89
N LYS A 218 4.74 -23.73 13.00
CA LYS A 218 5.24 -22.35 13.06
C LYS A 218 6.32 -22.10 12.01
N ASP A 219 7.23 -23.05 11.83
CA ASP A 219 8.34 -22.91 10.88
C ASP A 219 7.85 -22.92 9.43
N GLU A 220 6.80 -23.70 9.13
CA GLU A 220 6.14 -23.69 7.83
C GLU A 220 5.52 -22.31 7.54
N ILE A 221 4.79 -21.75 8.51
CA ILE A 221 4.20 -20.41 8.40
C ILE A 221 5.29 -19.36 8.17
N LEU A 222 6.40 -19.42 8.94
CA LEU A 222 7.51 -18.48 8.81
C LEU A 222 8.23 -18.62 7.47
N SER A 223 8.41 -19.84 6.96
CA SER A 223 8.99 -20.08 5.63
C SER A 223 8.13 -19.44 4.55
N VAL A 224 6.82 -19.72 4.56
CA VAL A 224 5.89 -19.15 3.58
C VAL A 224 5.92 -17.63 3.63
N VAL A 225 5.87 -17.02 4.82
CA VAL A 225 5.93 -15.56 4.96
C VAL A 225 7.22 -15.02 4.34
N ARG A 226 8.38 -15.64 4.58
CA ARG A 226 9.67 -15.22 4.01
C ARG A 226 9.75 -15.38 2.50
N ASP A 227 9.11 -16.41 1.94
CA ASP A 227 9.12 -16.69 0.50
C ASP A 227 8.18 -15.76 -0.29
N MET A 228 7.21 -15.13 0.38
CA MET A 228 6.31 -14.17 -0.24
C MET A 228 7.02 -12.86 -0.62
N GLU A 229 6.68 -12.30 -1.78
CA GLU A 229 7.27 -11.03 -2.23
C GLU A 229 6.69 -9.83 -1.43
N GLY A 230 7.58 -9.04 -0.82
CA GLY A 230 7.22 -7.95 0.10
C GLY A 230 6.39 -6.82 -0.53
N ASP A 231 6.71 -6.45 -1.77
CA ASP A 231 6.16 -5.27 -2.45
C ASP A 231 4.83 -5.51 -3.17
N LYS A 232 4.14 -6.61 -2.84
CA LYS A 232 2.79 -6.88 -3.35
C LYS A 232 1.74 -5.96 -2.72
N ALA A 233 0.56 -5.96 -3.32
CA ALA A 233 -0.56 -5.14 -2.86
C ALA A 233 -0.96 -5.53 -1.42
N PRO A 234 -1.17 -4.55 -0.52
CA PRO A 234 -1.61 -4.84 0.84
C PRO A 234 -3.03 -5.39 0.85
N GLY A 235 -3.34 -6.15 1.89
CA GLY A 235 -4.68 -6.64 2.17
C GLY A 235 -5.65 -5.53 2.59
N PRO A 236 -6.89 -5.89 2.96
CA PRO A 236 -7.89 -4.93 3.45
C PRO A 236 -7.47 -4.26 4.78
N ASP A 237 -6.52 -4.84 5.51
CA ASP A 237 -5.90 -4.26 6.71
C ASP A 237 -4.94 -3.10 6.39
N GLY A 238 -4.43 -3.03 5.16
CA GLY A 238 -3.53 -2.00 4.68
C GLY A 238 -2.04 -2.31 4.90
N PHE A 239 -1.66 -3.48 5.41
CA PHE A 239 -0.26 -3.85 5.65
C PHE A 239 0.31 -4.64 4.46
N SER A 240 1.56 -4.33 4.06
CA SER A 240 2.30 -5.07 3.03
C SER A 240 2.98 -6.31 3.64
N ILE A 241 3.36 -7.26 2.79
CA ILE A 241 4.15 -8.42 3.22
C ILE A 241 5.51 -7.97 3.79
N SER A 242 6.08 -6.88 3.26
CA SER A 242 7.32 -6.29 3.78
C SER A 242 7.25 -5.96 5.27
N PHE A 243 6.08 -5.57 5.80
CA PHE A 243 5.90 -5.35 7.24
C PHE A 243 6.14 -6.64 8.04
N PHE A 244 5.54 -7.75 7.62
CA PHE A 244 5.66 -9.06 8.27
C PHE A 244 7.05 -9.70 8.11
N HIS A 245 7.84 -9.24 7.15
CA HIS A 245 9.26 -9.62 7.04
C HIS A 245 10.15 -8.93 8.07
N HIS A 246 9.81 -7.68 8.42
CA HIS A 246 10.67 -6.80 9.22
C HIS A 246 10.30 -6.81 10.72
N CYS A 247 9.02 -7.01 11.05
CA CYS A 247 8.50 -7.01 12.42
C CYS A 247 8.12 -8.44 12.83
#